data_AF-A0A961WP99-F1
#
_entry.id   AF-A0A961WP99-F1
#
_cell.length_a   1.000
_cell.length_b   1.000
_cell.length_c   1.000
_cell.angle_alpha   90.00
_cell.angle_beta   90.00
_cell.angle_gamma   90.00
#
_symmetry.space_group_name_H-M   'P 1'
#
loop_
_entity.id
_entity.type
_entity.pdbx_description
1 polymer ?
#
loop_
_entity_poly.entity_id
_entity_poly.type
_entity_poly.pdbx_seq_one_letter_code
_entity_poly.pdbx_strand_id
1 'polypeptide(L)' 'MTARWYIVHAYSNFEKKVADAIEEKAKAKGLWDRFEKILVPTEKVV' A
#
# COMPACT_ATOMS: atom_id res chain seq x y z
N MET A 1 17.20 -8.00 -9.40
CA MET A 1 15.78 -8.38 -9.53
C MET A 1 14.99 -7.10 -9.68
N THR A 2 14.09 -7.02 -10.65
CA THR A 2 13.31 -5.82 -10.97
C THR A 2 12.01 -5.80 -10.16
N ALA A 3 11.73 -4.69 -9.49
CA ALA A 3 10.40 -4.47 -8.92
C ALA A 3 9.33 -4.41 -10.00
N ARG A 4 8.14 -4.90 -9.66
CA ARG A 4 6.95 -4.86 -10.50
C ARG A 4 5.90 -4.02 -9.82
N TRP A 5 5.22 -3.20 -10.60
CA TRP A 5 4.09 -2.43 -10.12
C TRP A 5 2.83 -3.28 -10.09
N TYR A 6 2.11 -3.21 -8.99
CA TYR A 6 0.82 -3.88 -8.80
C TYR A 6 -0.23 -2.85 -8.45
N ILE A 7 -1.41 -2.99 -9.06
CA ILE A 7 -2.57 -2.16 -8.75
C ILE A 7 -3.47 -2.97 -7.83
N VAL A 8 -3.90 -2.36 -6.72
CA VAL A 8 -4.85 -2.96 -5.77
C VAL A 8 -6.14 -2.16 -5.83
N HIS A 9 -7.25 -2.86 -6.05
CA HIS A 9 -8.58 -2.25 -5.90
C HIS A 9 -8.92 -2.11 -4.41
N ALA A 10 -9.13 -0.88 -3.97
CA ALA A 10 -9.65 -0.54 -2.66
C ALA A 10 -11.01 0.15 -2.82
N TYR A 11 -11.87 0.02 -1.81
CA TYR A 11 -13.12 0.77 -1.75
C TYR A 11 -12.83 2.25 -1.42
N SER A 12 -13.55 3.17 -2.06
CA SER A 12 -13.49 4.61 -1.75
C SER A 12 -13.70 4.88 -0.26
N ASN A 13 -13.04 5.91 0.28
CA ASN A 13 -12.92 6.24 1.71
C ASN A 13 -12.02 5.32 2.56
N PHE A 14 -11.58 4.17 2.06
CA PHE A 14 -10.72 3.24 2.80
C PHE A 14 -9.27 3.20 2.31
N GLU A 15 -8.92 3.96 1.27
CA GLU A 15 -7.60 3.90 0.62
C GLU A 15 -6.43 4.12 1.59
N LYS A 16 -6.53 5.14 2.47
CA LYS A 16 -5.54 5.37 3.54
C LYS A 16 -5.43 4.19 4.49
N LYS A 17 -6.57 3.66 4.94
CA LYS A 17 -6.62 2.53 5.88
C LYS A 17 -6.11 1.23 5.25
N VAL A 18 -6.34 1.06 3.95
CA VAL A 18 -5.82 -0.08 3.17
C VAL A 18 -4.31 0.02 3.04
N ALA A 19 -3.76 1.20 2.74
CA ALA A 19 -2.33 1.40 2.66
C ALA A 19 -1.63 1.12 4.00
N ASP A 20 -2.18 1.63 5.09
CA ASP A 20 -1.69 1.41 6.45
C ASP A 20 -1.77 -0.09 6.82
N ALA A 21 -2.89 -0.75 6.51
CA ALA A 21 -3.04 -2.18 6.72
C ALA A 21 -2.08 -3.04 5.86
N ILE A 22 -1.74 -2.59 4.64
CA ILE A 22 -0.75 -3.25 3.79
C ILE A 22 0.65 -3.09 4.41
N GLU A 23 0.98 -1.90 4.92
CA GLU A 23 2.24 -1.64 5.60
C GLU A 23 2.39 -2.50 6.86
N GLU A 24 1.38 -2.49 7.73
CA GLU A 24 1.32 -3.33 8.95
C GLU A 24 1.44 -4.82 8.62
N LYS A 25 0.67 -5.32 7.63
CA LYS A 25 0.76 -6.72 7.22
C LYS A 25 2.11 -7.06 6.60
N ALA A 26 2.72 -6.15 5.84
CA ALA A 26 4.04 -6.36 5.28
C ALA A 26 5.10 -6.44 6.38
N LYS A 27 5.05 -5.56 7.37
CA LYS A 27 5.92 -5.59 8.57
C LYS A 27 5.71 -6.86 9.39
N ALA A 28 4.45 -7.21 9.70
CA ALA A 28 4.10 -8.41 10.48
C ALA A 28 4.54 -9.71 9.80
N LYS A 29 4.52 -9.77 8.46
CA LYS A 29 4.99 -10.92 7.69
C LYS A 29 6.50 -10.89 7.38
N GLY A 30 7.23 -9.85 7.78
CA GLY A 30 8.63 -9.67 7.41
C GLY A 30 8.84 -9.51 5.90
N LEU A 31 7.81 -9.10 5.17
CA LEU A 31 7.83 -8.92 3.71
C LEU A 31 8.24 -7.50 3.31
N TRP A 32 8.60 -6.64 4.26
CA TRP A 32 8.97 -5.24 4.02
C TRP A 32 10.06 -5.09 2.96
N ASP A 33 11.01 -6.02 2.93
CA ASP A 33 12.11 -6.07 1.95
C ASP A 33 11.63 -6.23 0.49
N ARG A 34 10.38 -6.64 0.27
CA ARG A 34 9.76 -6.79 -1.05
C ARG A 34 8.90 -5.60 -1.48
N PHE A 35 8.62 -4.66 -0.58
CA PHE A 35 7.80 -3.47 -0.87
C PHE A 35 8.71 -2.25 -1.01
N GLU A 36 9.05 -1.85 -2.24
CA GLU A 36 9.88 -0.65 -2.48
C GLU A 36 9.11 0.66 -2.24
N LYS A 37 7.84 0.72 -2.69
CA LYS A 37 7.05 1.95 -2.61
C LYS A 37 5.56 1.65 -2.59
N ILE A 38 4.85 2.17 -1.59
CA ILE A 38 3.39 2.16 -1.52
C ILE A 38 2.92 3.57 -1.92
N LEU A 39 2.23 3.67 -3.06
CA LEU A 39 1.65 4.92 -3.54
C LEU A 39 0.13 4.83 -3.42
N VAL A 40 -0.46 5.76 -2.67
CA VAL A 40 -1.92 5.85 -2.54
C VAL A 40 -2.38 7.11 -3.29
N PRO A 41 -3.11 6.96 -4.41
CA PRO A 41 -3.66 8.10 -5.13
C PRO A 41 -4.90 8.64 -4.39
N THR A 42 -4.74 9.12 -3.16
CA THR A 42 -5.83 9.82 -2.47
C THR A 42 -5.83 11.28 -2.89
N GLU A 43 -6.96 11.78 -3.38
CA GLU A 43 -7.18 13.22 -3.47
C GLU A 43 -7.17 13.76 -2.03
N LYS A 44 -6.20 14.62 -1.68
CA LYS A 44 -6.16 15.28 -0.38
C LYS A 44 -7.38 16.19 -0.31
N VAL A 45 -8.47 15.71 0.28
CA VAL A 45 -9.55 16.58 0.73
C VAL A 45 -8.98 17.40 1.89
N VAL A 46 -8.66 18.67 1.61
CA VAL A 46 -8.21 19.69 2.58
C VAL A 46 -9.34 20.09 3.52
#